data_AF-A0A2D7MSV7-F1
#
_entry.id   AF-A0A2D7MSV7-F1
#
_cell.length_a   1.000
_cell.length_b   1.000
_cell.length_c   1.000
_cell.angle_alpha   90.00
_cell.angle_beta   90.00
_cell.angle_gamma   90.00
#
_symmetry.space_group_name_H-M   'P 1'
#
loop_
_entity.id
_entity.type
_entity.pdbx_description
1 polymer ?
#
loop_
_entity_poly.entity_id
_entity_poly.type
_entity_poly.pdbx_seq_one_letter_code
_entity_poly.pdbx_strand_id
1 'polypeptide(L)'
;MPLTVELNVQRLAEELQYIRNYIQRPITINSGYRCESYNNTIPGSSSRSQHVLGKAADIVVSGMNSTQVFEQLDELQHKGKIHTGGMGLYDTFVHYDIRGYRKRWNYSSNSNVSYSNSTFTESPLVLEKEQKEKITETKSIQVKKVPIRLSSVLSGVGILFSTYIVYVYNYKRGLFDELIQRFLTLLDWIQSFY
;
A
#
# COMPACT_ATOMS: atom_id res chain seq x y z
N MET A 1 -13.65 -22.83 3.14
CA MET A 1 -12.99 -21.76 2.36
C MET A 1 -11.49 -22.00 2.44
N PRO A 2 -10.73 -21.91 1.34
CA PRO A 2 -9.27 -22.07 1.37
C PRO A 2 -8.60 -20.99 2.23
N LEU A 3 -7.49 -21.32 2.90
CA LEU A 3 -6.73 -20.38 3.74
C LEU A 3 -6.31 -19.11 2.98
N THR A 4 -5.97 -19.23 1.70
CA THR A 4 -5.59 -18.10 0.85
C THR A 4 -6.74 -17.10 0.68
N VAL A 5 -7.98 -17.57 0.60
CA VAL A 5 -9.17 -16.73 0.49
C VAL A 5 -9.47 -16.07 1.84
N GLU A 6 -9.34 -16.83 2.94
CA GLU A 6 -9.52 -16.31 4.29
C GLU A 6 -8.59 -15.11 4.58
N LEU A 7 -7.31 -15.24 4.25
CA LEU A 7 -6.32 -14.16 4.39
C LEU A 7 -6.65 -12.95 3.51
N ASN A 8 -7.21 -13.16 2.32
CA ASN A 8 -7.65 -12.05 1.47
C ASN A 8 -8.86 -11.33 2.07
N VAL A 9 -9.82 -12.09 2.62
CA VAL A 9 -11.00 -11.51 3.29
C VAL A 9 -10.57 -10.69 4.49
N GLN A 10 -9.61 -11.17 5.28
CA GLN A 10 -9.07 -10.41 6.42
C GLN A 10 -8.45 -9.08 5.96
N ARG A 11 -7.56 -9.10 4.94
CA ARG A 11 -6.95 -7.89 4.39
C ARG A 11 -7.97 -6.90 3.86
N LEU A 12 -8.98 -7.41 3.15
CA LEU A 12 -10.07 -6.58 2.63
C LEU A 12 -10.88 -5.95 3.78
N ALA A 13 -11.16 -6.69 4.85
CA ALA A 13 -11.86 -6.17 6.01
C ALA A 13 -11.08 -5.06 6.72
N GLU A 14 -9.75 -5.22 6.85
CA GLU A 14 -8.85 -4.19 7.39
C GLU A 14 -8.89 -2.90 6.54
N GLU A 15 -8.84 -3.03 5.20
CA GLU A 15 -8.98 -1.90 4.28
C GLU A 15 -10.34 -1.21 4.39
N LEU A 16 -11.44 -1.98 4.44
CA LEU A 16 -12.79 -1.43 4.60
C LEU A 16 -12.95 -0.72 5.95
N GLN A 17 -12.29 -1.20 7.00
CA GLN A 17 -12.26 -0.52 8.29
C GLN A 17 -11.49 0.80 8.22
N TYR A 18 -10.36 0.83 7.53
CA TYR A 18 -9.62 2.07 7.27
C TYR A 18 -10.49 3.08 6.50
N ILE A 19 -11.15 2.64 5.42
CA ILE A 19 -12.06 3.48 4.62
C ILE A 19 -13.19 4.03 5.49
N ARG A 20 -13.82 3.18 6.31
CA ARG A 20 -14.87 3.59 7.25
C ARG A 20 -14.39 4.68 8.21
N ASN A 21 -13.20 4.51 8.77
CA ASN A 21 -12.58 5.48 9.67
C ASN A 21 -12.25 6.78 8.93
N TYR A 22 -11.81 6.72 7.68
CA TYR A 22 -11.53 7.91 6.89
C TYR A 22 -12.81 8.70 6.55
N ILE A 23 -13.84 8.01 6.07
CA ILE A 23 -15.10 8.63 5.64
C ILE A 23 -15.95 9.09 6.85
N GLN A 24 -15.72 8.52 8.03
CA GLN A 24 -16.46 8.81 9.26
C GLN A 24 -17.96 8.52 9.14
N ARG A 25 -18.32 7.49 8.36
CA ARG A 25 -19.70 7.06 8.13
C ARG A 25 -19.83 5.54 8.11
N PRO A 26 -20.97 4.96 8.52
CA PRO A 26 -21.21 3.53 8.41
C PRO A 26 -21.10 3.03 6.97
N ILE A 27 -20.43 1.90 6.78
CA ILE A 27 -20.33 1.18 5.51
C ILE A 27 -21.13 -0.12 5.62
N THR A 28 -22.09 -0.31 4.73
CA THR A 28 -22.83 -1.55 4.54
C THR A 28 -22.15 -2.36 3.44
N ILE A 29 -21.89 -3.65 3.71
CA ILE A 29 -21.33 -4.59 2.73
C ILE A 29 -22.48 -5.42 2.19
N ASN A 30 -22.87 -5.19 0.94
CA ASN A 30 -23.94 -5.94 0.27
C ASN A 30 -23.46 -7.35 -0.11
N SER A 31 -22.21 -7.45 -0.54
CA SER A 31 -21.60 -8.72 -0.94
C SER A 31 -20.10 -8.71 -0.66
N GLY A 32 -19.55 -9.86 -0.27
CA GLY A 32 -18.12 -10.05 0.06
C GLY A 32 -17.58 -11.30 -0.64
N TYR A 33 -17.03 -12.26 0.10
CA TYR A 33 -16.66 -13.55 -0.48
C TYR A 33 -17.90 -14.25 -1.08
N ARG A 34 -17.73 -14.82 -2.29
CA ARG A 34 -18.72 -15.70 -2.93
C ARG A 34 -18.07 -17.03 -3.23
N CYS A 35 -18.68 -18.14 -2.81
CA CYS A 35 -18.25 -19.44 -3.29
C CYS A 35 -18.50 -19.57 -4.80
N GLU A 36 -17.76 -20.45 -5.47
CA GLU A 36 -17.86 -20.64 -6.93
C GLU A 36 -19.27 -21.01 -7.37
N SER A 37 -19.94 -21.91 -6.64
CA SER A 37 -21.31 -22.33 -6.93
C SER A 37 -22.28 -21.16 -6.92
N TYR A 38 -22.24 -20.33 -5.87
CA TYR A 38 -23.10 -19.14 -5.79
C TYR A 38 -22.73 -18.11 -6.86
N ASN A 39 -21.44 -17.85 -7.09
CA ASN A 39 -21.00 -16.92 -8.13
C ASN A 39 -21.55 -17.33 -9.50
N ASN A 40 -21.54 -18.62 -9.83
CA ASN A 40 -22.05 -19.14 -11.11
C ASN A 40 -23.57 -18.97 -11.29
N THR A 41 -24.34 -18.78 -10.20
CA THR A 41 -25.77 -18.47 -10.30
C THR A 41 -26.06 -17.01 -10.62
N ILE A 42 -25.08 -16.11 -10.47
CA ILE A 42 -25.26 -14.68 -10.70
C ILE A 42 -25.09 -14.39 -12.21
N PRO A 43 -26.11 -13.83 -12.88
CA PRO A 43 -26.02 -13.47 -14.29
C PRO A 43 -24.86 -12.49 -14.55
N GLY A 44 -24.06 -12.77 -15.59
CA GLY A 44 -22.92 -11.93 -15.97
C GLY A 44 -21.72 -11.99 -15.02
N SER A 45 -21.74 -12.88 -14.02
CA SER A 45 -20.59 -13.06 -13.14
C SER A 45 -19.41 -13.69 -13.89
N SER A 46 -18.20 -13.26 -13.55
CA SER A 46 -16.98 -13.84 -14.12
C SER A 46 -16.50 -15.01 -13.26
N SER A 47 -16.03 -16.08 -13.90
CA SER A 47 -15.28 -17.15 -13.23
C SER A 47 -13.98 -16.64 -12.58
N ARG A 48 -13.45 -15.50 -13.03
CA ARG A 48 -12.28 -14.81 -12.45
C ARG A 48 -12.68 -13.66 -11.51
N SER A 49 -13.88 -13.72 -10.93
CA SER A 49 -14.38 -12.69 -10.02
C SER A 49 -13.49 -12.56 -8.79
N GLN A 50 -13.19 -11.32 -8.39
CA GLN A 50 -12.42 -11.05 -7.19
C GLN A 50 -13.18 -11.41 -5.90
N HIS A 51 -14.51 -11.52 -5.96
CA HIS A 51 -15.31 -12.03 -4.85
C HIS A 51 -15.00 -13.51 -4.55
N VAL A 52 -14.75 -14.33 -5.58
CA VAL A 52 -14.38 -15.75 -5.40
C VAL A 52 -12.99 -15.89 -4.76
N LEU A 53 -12.12 -14.90 -4.98
CA LEU A 53 -10.79 -14.86 -4.37
C LEU A 53 -10.79 -14.24 -2.97
N GLY A 54 -11.94 -13.77 -2.46
CA GLY A 54 -12.03 -13.06 -1.18
C GLY A 54 -11.40 -11.67 -1.20
N LYS A 55 -11.24 -11.07 -2.39
CA LYS A 55 -10.54 -9.80 -2.60
C LYS A 55 -11.46 -8.63 -2.90
N ALA A 56 -12.78 -8.84 -2.95
CA ALA A 56 -13.73 -7.81 -3.32
C ALA A 56 -14.92 -7.71 -2.37
N ALA A 57 -15.45 -6.50 -2.28
CA ALA A 57 -16.70 -6.18 -1.61
C ALA A 57 -17.51 -5.20 -2.44
N ASP A 58 -18.83 -5.39 -2.42
CA ASP A 58 -19.79 -4.43 -2.93
C ASP A 58 -20.31 -3.61 -1.73
N ILE A 59 -20.05 -2.31 -1.72
CA ILE A 59 -20.26 -1.46 -0.55
C ILE A 59 -21.20 -0.29 -0.80
N VAL A 60 -21.88 0.12 0.26
CA VAL A 60 -22.75 1.30 0.33
C VAL A 60 -22.35 2.10 1.57
N VAL A 61 -22.20 3.42 1.41
CA VAL A 61 -21.87 4.30 2.54
C VAL A 61 -23.10 5.12 2.91
N SER A 62 -23.45 5.13 4.19
CA SER A 62 -24.65 5.83 4.67
C SER A 62 -24.59 7.33 4.34
N GLY A 63 -25.67 7.87 3.75
CA GLY A 63 -25.78 9.28 3.40
C GLY A 63 -24.91 9.72 2.21
N MET A 64 -24.37 8.79 1.43
CA MET A 64 -23.64 9.08 0.19
C MET A 64 -24.25 8.29 -0.97
N ASN A 65 -24.30 8.90 -2.16
CA ASN A 65 -24.61 8.17 -3.38
C ASN A 65 -23.37 7.41 -3.89
N SER A 66 -23.57 6.44 -4.79
CA SER A 66 -22.48 5.58 -5.29
C SER A 66 -21.39 6.36 -6.02
N THR A 67 -21.74 7.43 -6.75
CA THR A 67 -20.76 8.32 -7.40
C THR A 67 -19.84 8.98 -6.40
N GLN A 68 -20.37 9.56 -5.32
CA GLN A 68 -19.58 10.19 -4.26
C GLN A 68 -18.65 9.18 -3.58
N VAL A 69 -19.14 7.96 -3.32
CA VAL A 69 -18.33 6.88 -2.75
C VAL A 69 -17.20 6.53 -3.71
N PHE A 70 -17.51 6.34 -4.98
CA PHE A 70 -16.53 5.97 -6.00
C PHE A 70 -15.43 7.01 -6.16
N GLU A 71 -15.78 8.30 -6.24
CA GLU A 71 -14.81 9.40 -6.36
C GLU A 71 -13.88 9.47 -5.14
N GLN A 72 -14.42 9.33 -3.93
CA GLN A 72 -13.61 9.31 -2.71
C GLN A 72 -12.64 8.13 -2.67
N LEU A 73 -13.10 6.92 -3.02
CA LEU A 73 -12.23 5.75 -3.07
C LEU A 73 -11.16 5.89 -4.17
N ASP A 74 -11.52 6.49 -5.31
CA ASP A 74 -10.57 6.73 -6.41
C ASP A 74 -9.48 7.71 -6.01
N GLU A 75 -9.84 8.79 -5.31
CA GLU A 75 -8.90 9.73 -4.72
C GLU A 75 -8.00 9.06 -3.67
N LEU A 76 -8.57 8.24 -2.78
CA LEU A 76 -7.79 7.48 -1.79
C LEU A 76 -6.79 6.53 -2.43
N GLN A 77 -7.19 5.80 -3.49
CA GLN A 77 -6.25 4.95 -4.25
C GLN A 77 -5.18 5.79 -4.96
N HIS A 78 -5.55 6.93 -5.56
CA HIS A 78 -4.61 7.82 -6.23
C HIS A 78 -3.56 8.39 -5.27
N LYS A 79 -3.96 8.71 -4.03
CA LYS A 79 -3.07 9.18 -2.96
C LYS A 79 -2.29 8.04 -2.26
N GLY A 80 -2.44 6.79 -2.71
CA GLY A 80 -1.80 5.64 -2.09
C GLY A 80 -2.24 5.37 -0.64
N LYS A 81 -3.43 5.84 -0.25
CA LYS A 81 -3.96 5.69 1.12
C LYS A 81 -4.68 4.36 1.34
N ILE A 82 -5.16 3.73 0.28
CA ILE A 82 -5.78 2.41 0.30
C ILE A 82 -5.18 1.55 -0.81
N HIS A 83 -5.33 0.24 -0.69
CA HIS A 83 -4.75 -0.71 -1.64
C HIS A 83 -5.23 -0.46 -3.07
N THR A 84 -4.28 -0.52 -4.01
CA THR A 84 -4.58 -0.43 -5.44
C THR A 84 -5.36 -1.66 -5.90
N GLY A 85 -6.43 -1.43 -6.65
CA GLY A 85 -7.19 -2.51 -7.25
C GLY A 85 -8.33 -2.04 -8.15
N GLY A 86 -9.33 -2.88 -8.34
CA GLY A 86 -10.48 -2.58 -9.19
C GLY A 86 -11.56 -1.80 -8.45
N MET A 87 -12.24 -0.93 -9.19
CA MET A 87 -13.46 -0.28 -8.74
C MET A 87 -14.50 -0.24 -9.84
N GLY A 88 -15.74 -0.58 -9.47
CA GLY A 88 -16.90 -0.59 -10.35
C GLY A 88 -18.00 0.30 -9.80
N LEU A 89 -18.47 1.24 -10.62
CA LEU A 89 -19.61 2.08 -10.26
C LEU A 89 -20.92 1.43 -10.71
N TYR A 90 -21.86 1.29 -9.78
CA TYR A 90 -23.24 0.87 -10.03
C TYR A 90 -24.21 1.92 -9.44
N ASP A 91 -25.48 1.85 -9.81
CA ASP A 91 -26.49 2.82 -9.33
C ASP A 91 -26.68 2.81 -7.81
N THR A 92 -26.55 1.63 -7.19
CA THR A 92 -26.90 1.43 -5.77
C THR A 92 -25.71 1.11 -4.88
N PHE A 93 -24.55 0.77 -5.44
CA PHE A 93 -23.35 0.41 -4.68
C PHE A 93 -22.07 0.66 -5.49
N VAL A 94 -20.94 0.56 -4.81
CA VAL A 94 -19.61 0.57 -5.44
C VAL A 94 -18.95 -0.78 -5.21
N HIS A 95 -18.47 -1.40 -6.28
CA HIS A 95 -17.56 -2.53 -6.20
C HIS A 95 -16.16 -2.02 -5.89
N TYR A 96 -15.53 -2.58 -4.87
CA TYR A 96 -14.14 -2.31 -4.51
C TYR A 96 -13.39 -3.63 -4.33
N ASP A 97 -12.20 -3.73 -4.91
CA ASP A 97 -11.34 -4.89 -4.75
C ASP A 97 -9.85 -4.53 -4.67
N ILE A 98 -9.07 -5.46 -4.09
CA ILE A 98 -7.63 -5.31 -3.83
C ILE A 98 -6.76 -6.16 -4.78
N ARG A 99 -7.13 -6.27 -6.07
CA ARG A 99 -6.43 -7.13 -7.05
C ARG A 99 -4.98 -6.73 -7.36
N GLY A 100 -4.51 -5.58 -6.87
CA GLY A 100 -3.12 -5.12 -7.01
C GLY A 100 -2.83 -4.29 -8.26
N TYR A 101 -3.81 -4.05 -9.12
CA TYR A 101 -3.68 -3.17 -10.28
C TYR A 101 -4.98 -2.39 -10.52
N ARG A 102 -4.84 -1.15 -11.02
CA ARG A 102 -5.96 -0.23 -11.25
C ARG A 102 -6.86 -0.78 -12.35
N LYS A 103 -8.16 -0.92 -12.07
CA LYS A 103 -9.20 -1.20 -13.07
C LYS A 103 -10.45 -0.39 -12.73
N ARG A 104 -11.06 0.28 -13.72
CA ARG A 104 -12.27 1.08 -13.53
C ARG A 104 -13.33 0.67 -14.54
N TRP A 105 -14.58 0.58 -14.10
CA TRP A 105 -15.72 0.38 -14.97
C TRP A 105 -16.95 1.08 -14.39
N ASN A 106 -17.88 1.44 -15.27
CA ASN A 106 -19.11 2.10 -14.90
C ASN A 106 -20.29 1.40 -15.54
N TYR A 107 -21.20 0.91 -14.70
CA TYR A 107 -22.48 0.32 -15.07
C TYR A 107 -23.65 1.08 -14.44
N SER A 108 -23.42 2.30 -13.93
CA SER A 108 -24.49 3.20 -13.49
C SER A 108 -25.24 3.80 -14.68
N SER A 109 -26.54 4.00 -14.52
CA SER A 109 -27.42 4.62 -15.50
C SER A 109 -27.26 6.14 -15.57
N ASN A 110 -26.69 6.77 -14.53
CA ASN A 110 -26.52 8.21 -14.43
C ASN A 110 -25.12 8.56 -13.90
N SER A 111 -24.14 8.83 -14.77
CA SER A 111 -23.00 9.64 -14.33
C SER A 111 -22.07 10.16 -15.44
N ASN A 112 -21.76 11.46 -15.33
CA ASN A 112 -20.52 12.07 -15.81
C ASN A 112 -19.43 11.89 -14.73
N VAL A 113 -18.99 10.66 -14.45
CA VAL A 113 -17.87 10.45 -13.51
C VAL A 113 -16.56 10.65 -14.25
N SER A 114 -15.78 11.64 -13.82
CA SER A 114 -14.38 11.79 -14.23
C SER A 114 -13.49 10.89 -13.37
N TYR A 115 -12.83 9.90 -13.97
CA TYR A 115 -11.82 9.10 -13.28
C TYR A 115 -10.56 9.93 -13.05
N SER A 116 -9.85 9.72 -11.93
CA SER A 116 -8.48 10.23 -11.84
C SER A 116 -7.62 9.57 -12.93
N ASN A 117 -6.99 10.39 -13.78
CA ASN A 117 -6.08 9.91 -14.81
C ASN A 117 -4.88 9.24 -14.13
N SER A 118 -4.50 8.06 -14.61
CA SER A 118 -3.39 7.27 -14.06
C SER A 118 -2.00 7.83 -14.36
N THR A 119 -1.88 9.09 -14.79
CA THR A 119 -0.59 9.77 -14.92
C THR A 119 -0.11 10.22 -13.56
N PHE A 120 0.46 9.27 -12.82
CA PHE A 120 1.60 9.61 -11.99
C PHE A 120 2.76 9.88 -12.98
N THR A 121 2.89 11.13 -13.45
CA THR A 121 4.24 11.60 -13.72
C THR A 121 4.89 11.58 -12.35
N GLU A 122 5.82 10.67 -12.11
CA GLU A 122 6.85 10.94 -11.12
C GLU A 122 7.49 12.25 -11.57
N SER A 123 7.02 13.38 -11.03
CA SER A 123 7.89 14.53 -10.88
C SER A 123 8.98 13.98 -9.96
N PRO A 124 10.24 13.87 -10.41
CA PRO A 124 11.31 13.40 -9.56
C PRO A 124 11.24 14.18 -8.26
N LEU A 125 11.44 13.52 -7.13
CA LEU A 125 11.73 14.20 -5.87
C LEU A 125 12.87 15.19 -6.14
N VAL A 126 12.53 16.44 -6.45
CA VAL A 126 13.43 17.57 -6.39
C VAL A 126 13.61 17.76 -4.89
N LEU A 127 14.55 16.99 -4.35
CA LEU A 127 15.21 17.27 -3.10
C LEU A 127 15.54 18.77 -3.13
N GLU A 128 14.93 19.51 -2.21
CA GLU A 128 15.10 20.94 -2.01
C GLU A 128 16.55 21.34 -2.27
N LYS A 129 16.76 22.07 -3.37
CA LYS A 129 18.03 22.71 -3.69
C LYS A 129 18.21 24.03 -2.92
N GLU A 130 17.52 24.21 -1.78
CA GLU A 130 17.52 25.48 -1.03
C GLU A 130 18.48 25.51 0.18
N GLN A 131 19.60 24.78 0.13
CA GLN A 131 20.70 25.01 1.10
C GLN A 131 22.08 25.18 0.47
N LYS A 132 22.19 25.36 -0.85
CA LYS A 132 23.49 25.51 -1.52
C LYS A 132 24.02 26.94 -1.67
N GLU A 133 23.27 27.97 -1.27
CA GLU A 133 23.69 29.36 -1.46
C GLU A 133 24.13 30.11 -0.19
N LYS A 134 24.09 29.48 0.99
CA LYS A 134 24.47 30.15 2.25
C LYS A 134 25.83 29.76 2.83
N ILE A 135 26.68 29.06 2.07
CA ILE A 135 28.05 28.68 2.49
C ILE A 135 29.03 28.96 1.35
N THR A 136 29.03 30.19 0.84
CA THR A 136 30.15 30.70 0.03
C THR A 136 30.67 31.98 0.65
N GLU A 137 30.93 31.96 1.95
CA GLU A 137 31.84 32.90 2.59
C GLU A 137 32.13 32.42 4.00
N THR A 138 33.17 31.61 4.18
CA THR A 138 33.91 31.59 5.43
C THR A 138 35.31 31.04 5.19
N LYS A 139 36.27 31.86 5.60
CA LYS A 139 37.70 31.73 5.42
C LYS A 139 38.23 30.38 5.93
N SER A 140 39.27 29.90 5.26
CA SER A 140 40.06 28.72 5.59
C SER A 140 40.49 28.70 7.06
N ILE A 141 39.96 27.75 7.83
CA ILE A 141 40.47 27.40 9.16
C ILE A 141 41.10 26.02 9.06
N GLN A 142 42.40 25.95 9.32
CA GLN A 142 43.15 24.71 9.44
C GLN A 142 42.72 23.97 10.72
N VAL A 143 41.95 22.89 10.58
CA VAL A 143 41.54 22.05 11.72
C VAL A 143 42.48 20.85 11.85
N LYS A 144 43.18 20.78 12.99
CA LYS A 144 44.03 19.64 13.37
C LYS A 144 43.18 18.37 13.44
N LYS A 145 43.58 17.31 12.74
CA LYS A 145 42.96 15.98 12.83
C LYS A 145 43.10 15.44 14.25
N VAL A 146 41.98 15.25 14.95
CA VAL A 146 41.91 14.47 16.19
C VAL A 146 41.49 13.04 15.83
N PRO A 147 42.19 12.00 16.30
CA PRO A 147 41.81 10.62 16.00
C PRO A 147 40.52 10.24 16.74
N ILE A 148 39.44 10.01 16.00
CA ILE A 148 38.18 9.49 16.55
C ILE A 148 38.35 7.97 16.72
N ARG A 149 38.13 7.46 17.93
CA ARG A 149 38.16 6.01 18.21
C ARG A 149 36.93 5.33 17.62
N LEU A 150 37.17 4.29 16.80
CA LEU A 150 36.18 3.51 16.04
C LEU A 150 35.07 2.89 16.91
N SER A 151 35.35 2.62 18.19
CA SER A 151 34.39 2.05 19.15
C SER A 151 33.17 2.94 19.41
N SER A 152 33.26 4.24 19.12
CA SER A 152 32.18 5.23 19.35
C SER A 152 31.15 5.27 18.21
N VAL A 153 31.53 4.75 17.03
CA VAL A 153 30.65 4.71 15.84
C VAL A 153 29.78 3.45 15.86
N LEU A 154 30.29 2.33 16.39
CA LEU A 154 29.54 1.07 16.45
C LEU A 154 28.36 1.11 17.43
N SER A 155 28.43 1.88 18.52
CA SER A 155 27.32 1.97 19.48
C SER A 155 26.10 2.71 18.90
N GLY A 156 26.30 3.67 18.00
CA GLY A 156 25.22 4.41 17.34
C GLY A 156 24.52 3.60 16.24
N VAL A 157 25.28 2.82 15.46
CA VAL A 157 24.75 2.00 14.36
C VAL A 157 23.93 0.81 14.89
N GLY A 158 24.33 0.22 16.02
CA GLY A 158 23.60 -0.90 16.64
C GLY A 158 22.20 -0.53 17.17
N ILE A 159 22.02 0.70 17.66
CA ILE A 159 20.73 1.15 18.21
C ILE A 159 19.71 1.40 17.08
N LEU A 160 20.14 1.98 15.96
CA LEU A 160 19.26 2.21 14.80
C LEU A 160 18.88 0.90 14.09
N PHE A 161 19.77 -0.11 14.08
CA PHE A 161 19.45 -1.44 13.57
C PHE A 161 18.47 -2.21 14.49
N SER A 162 18.58 -2.08 15.80
CA SER A 162 17.72 -2.79 16.76
C SER A 162 16.25 -2.36 16.67
N THR A 163 15.97 -1.05 16.61
CA THR A 163 14.60 -0.54 16.51
C THR A 163 13.99 -0.79 15.13
N TYR A 164 14.81 -0.78 14.07
CA TYR A 164 14.35 -1.10 12.71
C TYR A 164 14.02 -2.59 12.54
N ILE A 165 14.82 -3.49 13.15
CA ILE A 165 14.57 -4.93 13.13
C ILE A 165 13.23 -5.27 13.82
N VAL A 166 12.91 -4.68 14.97
CA VAL A 166 11.64 -4.96 15.68
C VAL A 166 10.42 -4.44 14.92
N TYR A 167 10.52 -3.28 14.25
CA TYR A 167 9.44 -2.74 13.41
C TYR A 167 9.17 -3.63 12.19
N VAL A 168 10.23 -4.16 11.59
CA VAL A 168 10.15 -4.98 10.38
C VAL A 168 9.77 -6.44 10.67
N TYR A 169 10.21 -7.01 11.80
CA TYR A 169 9.91 -8.41 12.18
C TYR A 169 8.40 -8.68 12.31
N ASN A 170 7.62 -7.65 12.67
CA ASN A 170 6.17 -7.78 12.84
C ASN A 170 5.38 -7.80 11.52
N TYR A 171 5.98 -7.49 10.36
CA TYR A 171 5.21 -7.20 9.15
C TYR A 171 5.30 -8.22 8.00
N LYS A 172 6.31 -9.11 7.90
CA LYS A 172 6.34 -10.20 6.88
C LYS A 172 7.54 -11.14 7.06
N ARG A 173 7.29 -12.36 7.57
CA ARG A 173 8.32 -13.36 7.91
C ARG A 173 9.12 -13.88 6.69
N GLY A 174 8.47 -14.16 5.56
CA GLY A 174 9.10 -14.96 4.49
C GLY A 174 10.10 -14.26 3.57
N LEU A 175 9.99 -12.94 3.34
CA LEU A 175 10.90 -12.21 2.44
C LEU A 175 12.21 -11.80 3.13
N PHE A 176 12.16 -11.62 4.45
CA PHE A 176 13.32 -11.23 5.24
C PHE A 176 14.30 -12.38 5.45
N ASP A 177 13.81 -13.61 5.58
CA ASP A 177 14.68 -14.77 5.76
C ASP A 177 15.63 -14.95 4.55
N GLU A 178 15.15 -14.77 3.32
CA GLU A 178 16.00 -14.85 2.12
C GLU A 178 17.02 -13.69 2.05
N LEU A 179 16.62 -12.49 2.46
CA LEU A 179 17.47 -11.31 2.44
C LEU A 179 18.57 -11.37 3.51
N ILE A 180 18.24 -11.89 4.69
CA ILE A 180 19.19 -12.14 5.78
C ILE A 180 20.20 -13.22 5.34
N GLN A 181 19.73 -14.31 4.73
CA GLN A 181 20.65 -15.36 4.23
C GLN A 181 21.61 -14.82 3.16
N ARG A 182 21.14 -13.98 2.24
CA ARG A 182 22.00 -13.33 1.23
C ARG A 182 23.02 -12.36 1.84
N PHE A 183 22.65 -11.69 2.92
CA PHE A 183 23.55 -10.76 3.59
C PHE A 183 24.62 -11.49 4.42
N LEU A 184 24.24 -12.59 5.08
CA LEU A 184 25.18 -13.44 5.82
C LEU A 184 26.20 -14.10 4.88
N THR A 185 25.76 -14.64 3.75
CA THR A 185 26.68 -15.23 2.76
C THR A 185 27.60 -14.20 2.13
N LEU A 186 27.15 -12.95 1.96
CA LEU A 186 27.99 -11.85 1.49
C LEU A 186 29.08 -11.50 2.51
N LEU A 187 28.75 -11.48 3.80
CA LEU A 187 29.72 -11.24 4.87
C LEU A 187 30.76 -12.36 4.97
N ASP A 188 30.34 -13.62 4.89
CA ASP A 188 31.25 -14.78 4.89
C ASP A 188 32.19 -14.74 3.67
N TRP A 189 31.67 -14.36 2.50
CA TRP A 189 32.47 -14.17 1.30
C TRP A 189 33.50 -13.05 1.46
N ILE A 190 33.12 -11.89 2.02
CA ILE A 190 34.05 -10.78 2.29
C ILE A 190 35.14 -11.20 3.29
N GLN A 191 34.79 -11.97 4.32
CA GLN A 191 35.76 -12.48 5.28
C GLN A 191 36.74 -13.48 4.68
N SER A 192 36.39 -14.17 3.58
CA SER A 192 37.33 -15.07 2.90
C SER A 192 38.52 -14.36 2.21
N PHE A 193 38.47 -13.03 2.06
CA PHE A 193 39.55 -12.23 1.48
C PHE A 193 40.54 -11.65 2.52
N TYR A 194 40.32 -11.90 3.81
CA TYR A 194 41.17 -11.47 4.92
C TYR A 194 41.63 -12.67 5.75
#